data_AF-A0A426R6P5-F1
#
_entry.id   AF-A0A426R6P5-F1
#
_cell.length_a   1.000
_cell.length_b   1.000
_cell.length_c   1.000
_cell.angle_alpha   90.00
_cell.angle_beta   90.00
_cell.angle_gamma   90.00
#
_symmetry.space_group_name_H-M   'P 1'
#
loop_
_entity.id
_entity.type
_entity.pdbx_description
1 polymer ?
#
loop_
_entity_poly.entity_id
_entity_poly.type
_entity_poly.pdbx_seq_one_letter_code
_entity_poly.pdbx_strand_id
1 'polypeptide(L)'
;MVTVAEAQRMRSARENASVTRDLRDNLLMHLCAYPLGEAAPRSGLAELEVFARAVAAESPMWESELDDRVGRHMLDVAANITRETRAQGRWDMLLPLGAPSTNRWQAAMNVYTRVLSSRVVDGFLHPVVATEWLSTWPIPDAYDDSSIPGIRMIHCATALFSSWKYDRANREDSERQMTDMFCAGTWE
;
A
#
# COMPACT_ATOMS: atom_id res chain seq x y z
N MET A 1 -14.04 -17.88 -10.60
CA MET A 1 -12.83 -17.05 -10.46
C MET A 1 -12.81 -16.14 -11.66
N VAL A 2 -12.78 -14.82 -11.46
CA VAL A 2 -12.72 -13.84 -12.57
C VAL A 2 -11.25 -13.70 -12.96
N THR A 3 -10.93 -13.81 -14.24
CA THR A 3 -9.55 -13.64 -14.73
C THR A 3 -9.17 -12.16 -14.78
N VAL A 4 -7.87 -11.84 -14.84
CA VAL A 4 -7.45 -10.44 -15.00
C VAL A 4 -7.96 -9.85 -16.31
N ALA A 5 -7.94 -10.63 -17.39
CA ALA A 5 -8.46 -10.22 -18.69
C ALA A 5 -9.98 -9.96 -18.67
N GLU A 6 -10.74 -10.67 -17.84
CA GLU A 6 -12.17 -10.38 -17.61
C GLU A 6 -12.36 -9.11 -16.78
N ALA A 7 -11.60 -8.94 -15.70
CA ALA A 7 -11.69 -7.76 -14.85
C ALA A 7 -11.30 -6.46 -15.59
N GLN A 8 -10.28 -6.52 -16.46
CA GLN A 8 -9.89 -5.40 -17.34
C GLN A 8 -11.02 -5.02 -18.31
N ARG A 9 -11.70 -6.00 -18.91
CA ARG A 9 -12.83 -5.76 -19.82
C ARG A 9 -14.06 -5.14 -19.16
N MET A 10 -14.21 -5.32 -17.84
CA MET A 10 -15.33 -4.77 -17.07
C MET A 10 -15.13 -3.32 -16.59
N ARG A 11 -13.91 -2.75 -16.67
CA ARG A 11 -13.68 -1.34 -16.31
C ARG A 11 -13.95 -0.41 -17.50
N SER A 12 -15.02 0.37 -17.39
CA SER A 12 -15.34 1.43 -18.34
C SER A 12 -14.35 2.60 -18.22
N ALA A 13 -13.64 2.92 -19.32
CA ALA A 13 -13.13 4.27 -19.66
C ALA A 13 -12.13 4.98 -18.72
N ARG A 14 -11.14 4.29 -18.16
CA ARG A 14 -9.87 4.96 -17.74
C ARG A 14 -8.70 4.23 -18.40
N GLU A 15 -8.16 4.82 -19.46
CA GLU A 15 -7.09 4.25 -20.30
C GLU A 15 -5.80 3.88 -19.53
N ASN A 16 -5.62 4.39 -18.30
CA ASN A 16 -4.41 4.18 -17.48
C ASN A 16 -4.64 3.37 -16.19
N ALA A 17 -5.84 2.85 -15.95
CA ALA A 17 -6.20 2.25 -14.68
C ALA A 17 -5.98 0.72 -14.65
N SER A 18 -4.71 0.29 -14.50
CA SER A 18 -4.34 -1.13 -14.43
C SER A 18 -5.04 -1.87 -13.27
N VAL A 19 -5.77 -2.93 -13.61
CA VAL A 19 -6.48 -3.78 -12.64
C VAL A 19 -5.49 -4.55 -11.76
N THR A 20 -4.41 -5.05 -12.35
CA THR A 20 -3.36 -5.76 -11.62
C THR A 20 -2.67 -4.85 -10.62
N ARG A 21 -2.44 -3.58 -10.98
CA ARG A 21 -1.88 -2.56 -10.08
C ARG A 21 -2.81 -2.26 -8.91
N ASP A 22 -4.11 -2.10 -9.15
CA ASP A 22 -5.09 -1.88 -8.08
C ASP A 22 -5.22 -3.12 -7.16
N LEU A 23 -5.24 -4.34 -7.72
CA LEU A 23 -5.24 -5.59 -6.95
C LEU A 23 -3.98 -5.73 -6.08
N ARG A 24 -2.81 -5.44 -6.66
CA ARG A 24 -1.51 -5.43 -5.98
C ARG A 24 -1.53 -4.47 -4.79
N ASP A 25 -1.94 -3.23 -5.02
CA ASP A 25 -1.95 -2.18 -4.00
C ASP A 25 -2.96 -2.50 -2.89
N ASN A 26 -4.14 -3.02 -3.23
CA ASN A 26 -5.13 -3.47 -2.23
C ASN A 26 -4.58 -4.64 -1.40
N LEU A 27 -3.93 -5.62 -2.03
CA LEU A 27 -3.30 -6.72 -1.31
C LEU A 27 -2.22 -6.20 -0.35
N LEU A 28 -1.33 -5.32 -0.80
CA LEU A 28 -0.31 -4.73 0.07
C LEU A 28 -0.93 -3.96 1.24
N MET A 29 -1.98 -3.15 1.01
CA MET A 29 -2.69 -2.47 2.10
C MET A 29 -3.30 -3.46 3.10
N HIS A 30 -3.91 -4.56 2.63
CA HIS A 30 -4.46 -5.61 3.50
C HIS A 30 -3.35 -6.32 4.29
N LEU A 31 -2.20 -6.58 3.67
CA LEU A 31 -1.04 -7.17 4.34
C LEU A 31 -0.40 -6.18 5.33
N CYS A 32 -0.56 -4.88 5.15
CA CYS A 32 -0.11 -3.87 6.11
C CYS A 32 -1.07 -3.69 7.27
N ALA A 33 -2.35 -4.07 7.12
CA ALA A 33 -3.34 -4.01 8.18
C ALA A 33 -2.89 -4.87 9.36
N TYR A 34 -2.33 -4.20 10.37
CA TYR A 34 -1.97 -4.75 11.64
C TYR A 34 -2.58 -3.82 12.70
N PRO A 35 -3.68 -4.20 13.35
CA PRO A 35 -4.05 -3.55 14.59
C PRO A 35 -3.35 -4.28 15.73
N LEU A 36 -2.48 -3.57 16.44
CA LEU A 36 -2.58 -3.47 17.90
C LEU A 36 -2.83 -4.79 18.66
N GLY A 37 -1.96 -5.80 18.48
CA GLY A 37 -1.91 -7.00 19.32
C GLY A 37 -2.56 -8.27 18.73
N GLU A 38 -2.37 -9.39 19.44
CA GLU A 38 -2.64 -10.77 18.98
C GLU A 38 -4.12 -11.09 18.65
N ALA A 39 -5.06 -10.16 18.89
CA ALA A 39 -6.51 -10.42 18.81
C ALA A 39 -7.21 -9.80 17.59
N ALA A 40 -6.51 -9.07 16.72
CA ALA A 40 -7.13 -8.55 15.50
C ALA A 40 -7.31 -9.65 14.43
N PRO A 41 -8.36 -9.58 13.58
CA PRO A 41 -8.56 -10.53 12.50
C PRO A 41 -7.30 -10.65 11.64
N ARG A 42 -6.92 -11.89 11.32
CA ARG A 42 -5.79 -12.26 10.44
C ARG A 42 -6.03 -11.82 8.98
N SER A 43 -6.44 -10.58 8.76
CA SER A 43 -6.86 -10.07 7.45
C SER A 43 -5.65 -9.92 6.54
N GLY A 44 -5.75 -10.44 5.31
CA GLY A 44 -4.70 -10.39 4.29
C GLY A 44 -4.08 -11.75 3.96
N LEU A 45 -4.06 -12.73 4.88
CA LEU A 45 -3.42 -14.03 4.60
C LEU A 45 -4.21 -14.89 3.62
N ALA A 46 -5.54 -14.83 3.68
CA ALA A 46 -6.39 -15.55 2.73
C ALA A 46 -6.30 -14.92 1.34
N GLU A 47 -6.25 -13.58 1.29
CA GLU A 47 -6.08 -12.80 0.08
C GLU A 47 -4.71 -13.06 -0.57
N LEU A 48 -3.65 -13.19 0.23
CA LEU A 48 -2.32 -13.58 -0.25
C LEU A 48 -2.32 -14.98 -0.88
N GLU A 49 -3.00 -15.94 -0.27
CA GLU A 49 -3.16 -17.29 -0.83
C GLU A 49 -3.98 -17.27 -2.14
N VAL A 50 -5.03 -16.46 -2.20
CA VAL A 50 -5.82 -16.27 -3.43
C VAL A 50 -4.98 -15.63 -4.53
N PHE A 51 -4.20 -14.60 -4.20
CA PHE A 51 -3.28 -13.94 -5.12
C PHE A 51 -2.25 -14.94 -5.67
N ALA A 52 -1.60 -15.73 -4.82
CA ALA A 52 -0.64 -16.74 -5.25
C ALA A 52 -1.24 -17.77 -6.21
N ARG A 53 -2.47 -18.23 -5.93
CA ARG A 53 -3.20 -19.12 -6.86
C ARG A 53 -3.52 -18.44 -8.19
N ALA A 54 -3.89 -17.16 -8.18
CA ALA A 54 -4.16 -16.41 -9.41
C ALA A 54 -2.89 -16.21 -10.25
N VAL A 55 -1.75 -15.91 -9.60
CA VAL A 55 -0.43 -15.82 -10.26
C VAL A 55 -0.05 -17.16 -10.89
N ALA A 56 -0.17 -18.27 -10.16
CA ALA A 56 0.14 -19.60 -10.69
C ALA A 56 -0.74 -19.99 -11.88
N ALA A 57 -2.00 -19.54 -11.92
CA ALA A 57 -2.92 -19.84 -13.02
C ALA A 57 -2.64 -19.03 -14.30
N GLU A 58 -2.12 -17.80 -14.18
CA GLU A 58 -1.98 -16.85 -15.29
C GLU A 58 -0.60 -16.17 -15.33
N SER A 59 0.49 -16.86 -14.98
CA SER A 59 1.84 -16.28 -14.79
C SER A 59 2.29 -15.33 -15.91
N PRO A 60 2.19 -15.70 -17.22
CA PRO A 60 2.65 -14.83 -18.30
C PRO A 60 1.93 -13.48 -18.34
N MET A 61 0.64 -13.45 -17.97
CA MET A 61 -0.14 -12.22 -17.91
C MET A 61 0.35 -11.37 -16.73
N TRP A 62 0.49 -11.96 -15.54
CA TRP A 62 0.89 -11.22 -14.34
C TRP A 62 2.28 -10.62 -14.47
N GLU A 63 3.21 -11.37 -15.05
CA GLU A 63 4.57 -10.91 -15.37
C GLU A 63 4.55 -9.72 -16.34
N SER A 64 3.71 -9.75 -17.38
CA SER A 64 3.61 -8.64 -18.34
C SER A 64 2.98 -7.38 -17.75
N GLU A 65 2.02 -7.53 -16.83
CA GLU A 65 1.27 -6.42 -16.26
C GLU A 65 1.93 -5.81 -15.01
N LEU A 66 2.80 -6.57 -14.33
CA LEU A 66 3.50 -6.17 -13.11
C LEU A 66 5.03 -6.14 -13.30
N ASP A 67 5.50 -5.68 -14.46
CA ASP A 67 6.93 -5.52 -14.76
C ASP A 67 7.54 -4.24 -14.13
N ASP A 68 7.27 -4.04 -12.84
CA ASP A 68 7.95 -3.05 -12.02
C ASP A 68 8.64 -3.74 -10.84
N ARG A 69 9.47 -3.01 -10.10
CA ARG A 69 10.25 -3.55 -8.98
C ARG A 69 9.37 -4.19 -7.91
N VAL A 70 8.22 -3.57 -7.59
CA VAL A 70 7.30 -4.04 -6.55
C VAL A 70 6.56 -5.27 -7.06
N GLY A 71 6.07 -5.19 -8.30
CA GLY A 71 5.38 -6.26 -9.01
C GLY A 71 6.21 -7.53 -9.08
N ARG A 72 7.43 -7.46 -9.63
CA ARG A 72 8.36 -8.59 -9.72
C ARG A 72 8.64 -9.24 -8.37
N HIS A 73 8.95 -8.44 -7.34
CA HIS A 73 9.16 -8.96 -5.98
C HIS A 73 7.92 -9.71 -5.45
N MET A 74 6.73 -9.18 -5.67
CA MET A 74 5.51 -9.85 -5.23
C MET A 74 5.25 -11.16 -5.97
N LEU A 75 5.55 -11.23 -7.28
CA LEU A 75 5.43 -12.46 -8.06
C LEU A 75 6.43 -13.51 -7.59
N ASP A 76 7.68 -13.11 -7.33
CA ASP A 76 8.73 -14.00 -6.81
C ASP A 76 8.34 -14.63 -5.46
N VAL A 77 7.78 -13.82 -4.55
CA VAL A 77 7.30 -14.34 -3.26
C VAL A 77 6.07 -15.22 -3.45
N ALA A 78 5.12 -14.81 -4.30
CA ALA A 78 3.87 -15.54 -4.55
C ALA A 78 4.09 -16.97 -5.05
N ALA A 79 5.13 -17.21 -5.83
CA ALA A 79 5.50 -18.55 -6.33
C ALA A 79 5.71 -19.59 -5.23
N ASN A 80 6.00 -19.16 -3.99
CA ASN A 80 6.31 -20.02 -2.85
C ASN A 80 5.21 -20.04 -1.76
N ILE A 81 4.07 -19.39 -2.00
CA ILE A 81 3.00 -19.28 -1.01
C ILE A 81 2.09 -20.50 -1.04
N THR A 82 1.92 -21.11 0.13
CA THR A 82 0.91 -22.12 0.43
C THR A 82 0.08 -21.70 1.63
N ARG A 83 -0.94 -22.49 1.98
CA ARG A 83 -1.75 -22.27 3.18
C ARG A 83 -0.90 -22.27 4.46
N GLU A 84 0.16 -23.07 4.48
CA GLU A 84 1.08 -23.25 5.60
C GLU A 84 2.13 -22.12 5.66
N THR A 85 2.61 -21.65 4.50
CA THR A 85 3.71 -20.66 4.43
C THR A 85 3.23 -19.20 4.39
N ARG A 86 1.95 -18.93 4.08
CA ARG A 86 1.40 -17.56 3.90
C ARG A 86 1.69 -16.58 5.03
N ALA A 87 1.80 -17.04 6.28
CA ALA A 87 2.12 -16.16 7.40
C ALA A 87 3.56 -15.61 7.32
N GLN A 88 4.52 -16.45 6.92
CA GLN A 88 5.90 -16.03 6.68
C GLN A 88 5.99 -15.26 5.36
N GLY A 89 5.30 -15.73 4.33
CA GLY A 89 5.23 -15.08 3.02
C GLY A 89 4.74 -13.64 3.05
N ARG A 90 3.82 -13.29 3.97
CA ARG A 90 3.45 -11.89 4.25
C ARG A 90 4.69 -11.04 4.57
N TRP A 91 5.57 -11.52 5.43
CA TRP A 91 6.76 -10.77 5.83
C TRP A 91 7.86 -10.82 4.77
N ASP A 92 7.94 -11.89 4.01
CA ASP A 92 8.83 -11.97 2.85
C ASP A 92 8.42 -10.95 1.76
N MET A 93 7.11 -10.67 1.63
CA MET A 93 6.63 -9.55 0.81
C MET A 93 6.98 -8.18 1.43
N LEU A 94 6.63 -7.96 2.70
CA LEU A 94 6.67 -6.61 3.28
C LEU A 94 8.05 -6.12 3.70
N LEU A 95 8.92 -6.98 4.25
CA LEU A 95 10.21 -6.54 4.81
C LEU A 95 11.13 -5.90 3.75
N PRO A 96 11.31 -6.48 2.55
CA PRO A 96 12.13 -5.86 1.52
C PRO A 96 11.54 -4.55 0.98
N LEU A 97 10.21 -4.51 0.78
CA LEU A 97 9.50 -3.33 0.28
C LEU A 97 9.41 -2.19 1.31
N GLY A 98 9.44 -2.55 2.60
CA GLY A 98 9.33 -1.65 3.74
C GLY A 98 10.66 -1.07 4.21
N ALA A 99 11.79 -1.44 3.60
CA ALA A 99 13.09 -0.88 3.96
C ALA A 99 13.13 0.66 3.74
N PRO A 100 13.89 1.43 4.56
CA PRO A 100 14.60 0.99 5.76
C PRO A 100 13.64 0.73 6.93
N SER A 101 13.83 -0.38 7.64
CA SER A 101 13.03 -0.75 8.81
C SER A 101 13.83 -1.65 9.75
N THR A 102 13.66 -1.50 11.06
CA THR A 102 14.29 -2.37 12.06
C THR A 102 13.37 -3.46 12.58
N ASN A 103 12.07 -3.37 12.28
CA ASN A 103 11.07 -4.36 12.68
C ASN A 103 9.91 -4.45 11.68
N ARG A 104 9.07 -5.46 11.88
CA ARG A 104 7.89 -5.78 11.05
C ARG A 104 6.84 -4.68 11.02
N TRP A 105 6.63 -3.96 12.13
CA TRP A 105 5.66 -2.87 12.20
C TRP A 105 6.11 -1.68 11.35
N GLN A 106 7.37 -1.27 11.46
CA GLN A 106 7.96 -0.20 10.64
C GLN A 106 7.94 -0.57 9.15
N ALA A 107 8.26 -1.82 8.81
CA ALA A 107 8.19 -2.28 7.43
C ALA A 107 6.77 -2.18 6.87
N ALA A 108 5.76 -2.68 7.60
CA ALA A 108 4.36 -2.59 7.19
C ALA A 108 3.90 -1.14 7.03
N MET A 109 4.24 -0.26 7.97
CA MET A 109 3.91 1.17 7.87
C MET A 109 4.57 1.82 6.66
N ASN A 110 5.87 1.58 6.42
CA ASN A 110 6.57 2.13 5.26
C ASN A 110 5.99 1.61 3.93
N VAL A 111 5.56 0.34 3.86
CA VAL A 111 4.85 -0.15 2.68
C VAL A 111 3.51 0.56 2.53
N TYR A 112 2.73 0.67 3.62
CA TYR A 112 1.41 1.31 3.58
C TYR A 112 1.47 2.76 3.07
N THR A 113 2.39 3.57 3.61
CA THR A 113 2.56 4.97 3.18
C THR A 113 2.98 5.09 1.72
N ARG A 114 3.83 4.18 1.22
CA ARG A 114 4.26 4.14 -0.18
C ARG A 114 3.18 3.66 -1.14
N VAL A 115 2.36 2.69 -0.74
CA VAL A 115 1.18 2.28 -1.53
C VAL A 115 0.22 3.47 -1.65
N LEU A 116 -0.11 4.13 -0.53
CA LEU A 116 -1.01 5.29 -0.57
C LEU A 116 -0.45 6.41 -1.45
N SER A 117 0.85 6.69 -1.35
CA SER A 117 1.55 7.63 -2.22
C SER A 117 1.37 7.28 -3.70
N SER A 118 1.63 6.02 -4.06
CA SER A 118 1.50 5.55 -5.44
C SER A 118 0.06 5.69 -5.94
N ARG A 119 -0.93 5.34 -5.12
CA ARG A 119 -2.36 5.49 -5.46
C ARG A 119 -2.76 6.95 -5.65
N VAL A 120 -2.17 7.90 -4.91
CA VAL A 120 -2.41 9.34 -5.10
C VAL A 120 -1.77 9.82 -6.41
N VAL A 121 -0.49 9.50 -6.63
CA VAL A 121 0.25 9.89 -7.86
C VAL A 121 -0.44 9.35 -9.11
N ASP A 122 -0.94 8.12 -9.06
CA ASP A 122 -1.65 7.47 -10.16
C ASP A 122 -3.12 7.95 -10.33
N GLY A 123 -3.61 8.83 -9.45
CA GLY A 123 -4.98 9.36 -9.50
C GLY A 123 -6.08 8.37 -9.09
N PHE A 124 -5.74 7.30 -8.37
CA PHE A 124 -6.69 6.36 -7.77
C PHE A 124 -7.27 6.87 -6.45
N LEU A 125 -6.55 7.75 -5.74
CA LEU A 125 -6.96 8.28 -4.44
C LEU A 125 -6.75 9.79 -4.38
N HIS A 126 -7.72 10.52 -3.86
CA HIS A 126 -7.59 11.97 -3.67
C HIS A 126 -6.59 12.24 -2.52
N PRO A 127 -5.67 13.22 -2.64
CA PRO A 127 -4.66 13.50 -1.62
C PRO A 127 -5.26 13.73 -0.24
N VAL A 128 -6.31 14.55 -0.12
CA VAL A 128 -7.01 14.80 1.16
C VAL A 128 -7.49 13.51 1.84
N VAL A 129 -8.06 12.57 1.07
CA VAL A 129 -8.58 11.30 1.62
C VAL A 129 -7.43 10.41 2.07
N ALA A 130 -6.34 10.35 1.29
CA ALA A 130 -5.15 9.62 1.69
C ALA A 130 -4.51 10.21 2.96
N THR A 131 -4.49 11.54 3.08
CA THR A 131 -3.98 12.24 4.26
C THR A 131 -4.85 11.98 5.49
N GLU A 132 -6.18 11.99 5.33
CA GLU A 132 -7.12 11.60 6.39
C GLU A 132 -6.81 10.19 6.91
N TRP A 133 -6.66 9.20 6.01
CA TRP A 133 -6.36 7.82 6.39
C TRP A 133 -5.04 7.72 7.16
N LEU A 134 -3.97 8.35 6.66
CA LEU A 134 -2.68 8.39 7.35
C LEU A 134 -2.76 9.06 8.72
N SER A 135 -3.53 10.14 8.87
CA SER A 135 -3.66 10.87 10.13
C SER A 135 -4.26 10.04 11.27
N THR A 136 -4.94 8.94 10.93
CA THR A 136 -5.56 8.02 11.88
C THR A 136 -4.72 6.75 12.12
N TRP A 137 -3.58 6.60 11.44
CA TRP A 137 -2.72 5.43 11.61
C TRP A 137 -2.06 5.45 13.00
N PRO A 138 -2.22 4.38 13.81
CA PRO A 138 -1.70 4.38 15.17
C PRO A 138 -0.17 4.25 15.18
N ILE A 139 0.51 5.18 15.83
CA ILE A 139 1.95 5.13 16.12
C ILE A 139 2.11 4.84 17.61
N PRO A 140 2.60 3.65 18.02
CA PRO A 140 2.90 3.40 19.42
C PRO A 140 4.07 4.30 19.87
N ASP A 141 3.98 4.90 21.05
CA ASP A 141 4.98 5.85 21.58
C ASP A 141 6.42 5.32 21.50
N ALA A 142 6.62 4.02 21.79
CA ALA A 142 7.93 3.38 21.73
C ALA A 142 8.55 3.33 20.32
N TYR A 143 7.74 3.56 19.28
CA TYR A 143 8.17 3.56 17.89
C TYR A 143 8.08 4.95 17.25
N ASP A 144 7.65 5.99 17.97
CA ASP A 144 7.55 7.35 17.42
C ASP A 144 8.92 7.99 17.19
N ASP A 145 9.50 7.71 16.03
CA ASP A 145 10.77 8.25 15.57
C ASP A 145 10.62 8.85 14.15
N SER A 146 10.67 10.17 14.08
CA SER A 146 10.59 10.94 12.82
C SER A 146 11.74 10.70 11.83
N SER A 147 12.81 10.00 12.23
CA SER A 147 13.84 9.54 11.29
C SER A 147 13.32 8.46 10.34
N ILE A 148 12.28 7.72 10.77
CA ILE A 148 11.65 6.66 9.98
C ILE A 148 10.72 7.30 8.93
N PRO A 149 10.90 7.01 7.62
CA PRO A 149 10.16 7.68 6.56
C PRO A 149 8.63 7.63 6.71
N GLY A 150 8.06 6.47 7.05
CA GLY A 150 6.61 6.33 7.23
C GLY A 150 6.06 7.16 8.38
N ILE A 151 6.79 7.27 9.49
CA ILE A 151 6.37 8.06 10.67
C ILE A 151 6.40 9.54 10.33
N ARG A 152 7.49 10.01 9.72
CA ARG A 152 7.60 11.39 9.25
C ARG A 152 6.42 11.75 8.35
N MET A 153 6.07 10.87 7.42
CA MET A 153 4.95 11.08 6.51
C MET A 153 3.61 11.12 7.23
N ILE A 154 3.37 10.26 8.22
CA ILE A 154 2.15 10.30 9.04
C ILE A 154 2.07 11.61 9.83
N HIS A 155 3.16 12.08 10.43
CA HIS A 155 3.19 13.37 11.13
C HIS A 155 2.88 14.55 10.20
N CYS A 156 3.51 14.57 9.02
CA CYS A 156 3.22 15.57 8.00
C CYS A 156 1.73 15.51 7.58
N ALA A 157 1.20 14.31 7.35
CA ALA A 157 -0.20 14.12 6.98
C ALA A 157 -1.16 14.63 8.08
N THR A 158 -0.91 14.32 9.34
CA THR A 158 -1.72 14.80 10.47
C THR A 158 -1.76 16.33 10.55
N ALA A 159 -0.62 16.98 10.37
CA ALA A 159 -0.53 18.44 10.38
C ALA A 159 -1.28 19.06 9.18
N LEU A 160 -1.05 18.54 7.97
CA LEU A 160 -1.70 19.01 6.74
C LEU A 160 -3.21 18.81 6.76
N PHE A 161 -3.68 17.63 7.20
CA PHE A 161 -5.12 17.37 7.29
C PHE A 161 -5.81 18.27 8.31
N SER A 162 -5.16 18.52 9.45
CA SER A 162 -5.65 19.47 10.45
C SER A 162 -5.74 20.89 9.87
N SER A 163 -4.70 21.36 9.17
CA SER A 163 -4.70 22.66 8.51
C SER A 163 -5.83 22.76 7.48
N TRP A 164 -5.95 21.80 6.57
CA TRP A 164 -7.01 21.76 5.56
C TRP A 164 -8.43 21.75 6.16
N LYS A 165 -8.62 21.02 7.26
CA LYS A 165 -9.92 20.89 7.94
C LYS A 165 -10.37 22.21 8.57
N TYR A 166 -9.46 22.91 9.26
CA TYR A 166 -9.80 24.06 10.10
C TYR A 166 -9.51 25.42 9.44
N ASP A 167 -8.57 25.50 8.51
CA ASP A 167 -8.22 26.73 7.79
C ASP A 167 -8.74 26.69 6.35
N ARG A 168 -9.96 27.21 6.16
CA ARG A 168 -10.61 27.25 4.85
C ARG A 168 -9.88 28.12 3.83
N ALA A 169 -9.18 29.17 4.27
CA ALA A 169 -8.53 30.11 3.37
C ALA A 169 -7.28 29.50 2.71
N ASN A 170 -6.65 28.53 3.37
CA ASN A 170 -5.40 27.91 2.90
C ASN A 170 -5.57 26.46 2.40
N ARG A 171 -6.79 26.04 2.07
CA ARG A 171 -7.07 24.66 1.63
C ARG A 171 -6.33 24.27 0.36
N GLU A 172 -6.34 25.13 -0.65
CA GLU A 172 -5.65 24.85 -1.92
C GLU A 172 -4.15 24.66 -1.71
N ASP A 173 -3.54 25.46 -0.83
CA ASP A 173 -2.13 25.32 -0.48
C ASP A 173 -1.87 24.02 0.28
N SER A 174 -2.74 23.67 1.23
CA SER A 174 -2.65 22.39 1.95
C SER A 174 -2.78 21.19 1.01
N GLU A 175 -3.71 21.22 0.05
CA GLU A 175 -3.89 20.15 -0.94
C GLU A 175 -2.67 20.00 -1.86
N ARG A 176 -2.05 21.12 -2.26
CA ARG A 176 -0.78 21.11 -2.99
C ARG A 176 0.33 20.47 -2.17
N GLN A 177 0.50 20.88 -0.91
CA GLN A 177 1.52 20.29 -0.02
C GLN A 177 1.28 18.80 0.25
N MET A 178 0.01 18.36 0.37
CA MET A 178 -0.33 16.94 0.46
C MET A 178 0.09 16.19 -0.79
N THR A 179 -0.16 16.76 -1.98
CA THR A 179 0.24 16.17 -3.26
C THR A 179 1.75 16.04 -3.34
N ASP A 180 2.50 17.10 -3.01
CA ASP A 180 3.97 17.09 -3.00
C ASP A 180 4.53 16.03 -2.03
N MET A 181 3.93 15.91 -0.84
CA MET A 181 4.27 14.87 0.13
C MET A 181 4.07 13.46 -0.42
N PHE A 182 2.96 13.18 -1.11
CA PHE A 182 2.71 11.88 -1.73
C PHE A 182 3.62 11.61 -2.92
N CYS A 183 3.94 12.61 -3.74
CA CYS A 183 4.93 12.48 -4.82
C CYS A 183 6.32 12.08 -4.28
N ALA A 184 6.72 12.63 -3.13
CA ALA A 184 7.99 12.27 -2.47
C ALA A 184 7.93 10.90 -1.75
N GLY A 185 6.74 10.32 -1.60
CA GLY A 185 6.50 9.11 -0.81
C GLY A 185 6.43 7.82 -1.63
N THR A 186 6.58 7.84 -2.96
CA THR A 186 6.56 6.62 -3.79
C THR A 186 7.86 5.81 -3.67
N TRP A 187 7.84 4.56 -4.14
CA TRP A 187 9.09 3.88 -4.44
C TRP A 187 9.73 4.56 -5.66
N GLU A 188 11.02 4.91 -5.56
CA GLU A 188 11.83 5.35 -6.71
C GLU A 188 11.85 4.32 -7.84
#